data_AF-A0AAF0UHV0-F1
#
_entry.id   AF-A0AAF0UHV0-F1
#
_cell.length_a   1.000
_cell.length_b   1.000
_cell.length_c   1.000
_cell.angle_alpha   90.00
_cell.angle_beta   90.00
_cell.angle_gamma   90.00
#
_symmetry.space_group_name_H-M   'P 1'
#
loop_
_entity.id
_entity.type
_entity.pdbx_description
1 polymer ?
#
loop_
_entity_poly.entity_id
_entity_poly.type
_entity_poly.pdbx_seq_one_letter_code
_entity_poly.pdbx_strand_id
1 'polypeptide(L)' 'MAPYEVLYGRRCRSPIVWFEVGEAGLIGPDLVHQAMEKVRIIQERLKAAQSCQKSYTDVRRRDLEFEVDNSNIKKDW' A
#
# COMPACT_ATOMS: atom_id res chain seq x y z
N MET A 1 7.69 13.99 -29.83
CA MET A 1 7.83 12.57 -30.22
C MET A 1 8.66 11.89 -29.16
N ALA A 2 8.16 10.81 -28.54
CA ALA A 2 8.93 10.13 -27.49
C ALA A 2 10.10 9.34 -28.12
N PRO A 3 11.25 9.16 -27.44
CA PRO A 3 12.43 8.49 -28.01
C PRO A 3 12.14 7.10 -28.60
N TYR A 4 11.23 6.33 -28.00
CA TYR A 4 10.81 5.01 -28.47
C TYR A 4 10.10 5.05 -29.84
N GLU A 5 9.26 6.06 -30.08
CA GLU A 5 8.50 6.20 -31.33
C GLU A 5 9.43 6.47 -32.52
N VAL A 6 10.53 7.19 -32.27
CA VAL A 6 11.56 7.50 -33.27
C VAL A 6 12.39 6.26 -33.61
N LEU A 7 12.73 5.43 -32.62
CA LEU A 7 13.59 4.25 -32.82
C LEU A 7 12.87 3.07 -33.46
N TYR A 8 11.58 2.88 -33.16
CA TYR A 8 10.85 1.67 -33.54
C TYR A 8 9.63 1.91 -34.43
N GLY A 9 9.28 3.17 -34.73
CA GLY A 9 8.16 3.52 -35.61
C GLY A 9 6.79 3.07 -35.09
N ARG A 10 6.69 2.66 -33.82
CA ARG A 10 5.44 2.26 -33.17
C ARG A 10 5.11 3.21 -32.03
N ARG A 11 3.82 3.58 -31.92
CA ARG A 11 3.33 4.35 -30.77
C ARG A 11 3.56 3.53 -29.50
N CYS A 12 4.11 4.16 -28.46
CA CYS A 12 4.23 3.54 -27.15
C CYS A 12 2.85 3.03 -26.69
N ARG A 13 2.69 1.71 -26.54
CA ARG A 13 1.53 1.16 -25.82
C ARG A 13 1.91 1.02 -24.35
N SER A 14 1.11 1.62 -23.46
CA SER A 14 1.28 1.46 -22.02
C SER A 14 1.13 -0.03 -21.65
N PRO A 15 1.91 -0.56 -20.68
CA PRO A 15 1.72 -1.92 -20.16
C PRO A 15 0.29 -2.22 -19.70
N ILE A 16 -0.48 -1.19 -19.34
CA ILE A 16 -1.91 -1.32 -18.99
C ILE A 16 -2.76 -1.82 -20.17
N VAL A 17 -2.34 -1.57 -21.41
CA VAL A 17 -3.02 -2.01 -22.65
C VAL A 17 -2.72 -3.47 -23.00
N TRP A 18 -1.76 -4.11 -22.32
CA TRP A 18 -1.47 -5.54 -22.53
C TRP A 18 -2.52 -6.47 -21.92
N PHE A 19 -3.32 -5.99 -20.97
CA PHE A 19 -4.49 -6.72 -20.49
C PHE A 19 -5.59 -6.57 -21.55
N GLU A 20 -5.46 -7.33 -22.65
CA GLU A 20 -6.48 -7.33 -23.69
C GLU A 20 -7.81 -7.76 -23.06
N VAL A 21 -8.84 -6.94 -23.29
CA VAL A 21 -10.21 -7.08 -22.78
C VAL A 21 -10.82 -8.48 -23.07
N GLY A 22 -10.18 -9.31 -23.90
CA GLY A 22 -10.53 -10.70 -24.17
C GLY A 22 -9.99 -11.74 -23.16
N GLU A 23 -8.89 -11.48 -22.44
CA GLU A 23 -8.39 -12.41 -21.40
C GLU A 23 -9.36 -12.49 -20.21
N ALA A 24 -10.00 -11.38 -19.87
CA ALA A 24 -11.04 -11.34 -18.84
C ALA A 24 -12.28 -12.16 -19.21
N GLY A 25 -12.58 -12.31 -20.50
CA GLY A 25 -13.69 -13.14 -20.98
C GLY A 25 -13.38 -14.65 -21.00
N LEU A 26 -12.10 -15.02 -21.06
CA LEU A 26 -11.64 -16.41 -21.01
C LEU A 26 -11.67 -16.99 -19.59
N ILE A 27 -11.51 -16.11 -18.61
CA ILE A 27 -11.52 -16.44 -17.19
C ILE A 27 -12.98 -16.51 -16.74
N GLY A 28 -13.48 -17.72 -16.52
CA GLY A 28 -14.86 -17.95 -16.10
C GLY A 28 -15.22 -17.16 -14.82
N PRO A 29 -16.51 -16.78 -14.65
CA PRO A 29 -16.97 -15.94 -13.54
C PRO A 29 -16.70 -16.56 -12.16
N ASP A 30 -16.58 -17.88 -12.07
CA ASP A 30 -16.22 -18.59 -10.84
C ASP A 30 -14.79 -18.28 -10.39
N LEU A 31 -13.84 -18.21 -11.31
CA LEU A 31 -12.44 -17.90 -11.00
C LEU A 31 -12.30 -16.43 -10.57
N VAL A 32 -13.05 -15.54 -11.21
CA VAL A 32 -13.12 -14.12 -10.83
C VAL A 32 -13.67 -13.97 -9.41
N HIS A 33 -14.77 -14.66 -9.08
CA HIS A 33 -15.33 -14.64 -7.73
C HIS A 33 -14.35 -15.19 -6.69
N GLN A 34 -13.67 -16.31 -6.99
CA GLN A 34 -12.65 -16.86 -6.09
C GLN A 34 -11.50 -15.89 -5.87
N ALA A 35 -11.01 -15.23 -6.93
CA ALA A 35 -9.95 -14.23 -6.83
C ALA A 35 -10.39 -13.02 -5.99
N MET A 36 -11.61 -12.51 -6.20
CA MET A 36 -12.18 -11.41 -5.43
C MET A 36 -12.29 -11.75 -3.94
N GLU A 37 -12.71 -12.97 -3.61
CA GLU A 37 -12.78 -13.43 -2.22
C GLU A 37 -11.40 -13.47 -1.55
N LYS A 38 -10.37 -13.95 -2.27
CA LYS A 38 -8.99 -13.93 -1.77
C LYS A 38 -8.47 -12.51 -1.58
N VAL A 39 -8.78 -11.59 -2.51
CA VAL A 39 -8.42 -10.17 -2.39
C VAL A 39 -9.08 -9.55 -1.16
N ARG A 40 -10.36 -9.84 -0.90
CA ARG A 40 -11.08 -9.36 0.30
C ARG A 40 -10.36 -9.78 1.59
N ILE A 41 -10.03 -11.07 1.70
CA ILE A 41 -9.32 -11.61 2.87
C ILE A 41 -7.96 -10.92 3.08
N ILE A 42 -7.20 -10.68 2.00
CA ILE A 42 -5.91 -10.00 2.08
C ILE A 42 -6.10 -8.56 2.58
N GLN A 43 -7.09 -7.84 2.06
CA GLN A 43 -7.37 -6.47 2.49
C GLN A 43 -7.79 -6.39 3.96
N GLU A 44 -8.62 -7.31 4.44
CA GLU A 44 -9.01 -7.41 5.85
C GLU A 44 -7.80 -7.64 6.75
N ARG A 45 -6.92 -8.59 6.39
CA ARG A 45 -5.69 -8.87 7.13
C ARG A 45 -4.75 -7.67 7.15
N LEU A 46 -4.61 -6.98 6.02
CA LEU A 46 -3.78 -5.77 5.93
C LEU A 46 -4.31 -4.66 6.84
N LYS A 47 -5.62 -4.42 6.84
CA LYS A 47 -6.27 -3.44 7.73
C LYS A 47 -6.09 -3.81 9.20
N ALA A 48 -6.24 -5.08 9.57
CA ALA A 48 -6.02 -5.56 10.92
C ALA A 48 -4.56 -5.34 11.37
N ALA A 49 -3.59 -5.73 10.54
CA ALA A 49 -2.17 -5.51 10.82
C ALA A 49 -1.84 -4.02 10.96
N GLN A 50 -2.39 -3.16 10.09
CA GLN A 50 -2.22 -1.71 10.18
C GLN A 50 -2.82 -1.15 11.48
N SER A 51 -3.99 -1.63 11.88
CA SER A 51 -4.63 -1.24 13.14
C SER A 51 -3.77 -1.62 14.35
N CYS A 52 -3.26 -2.87 14.39
CA CYS A 52 -2.38 -3.32 15.47
C CYS A 52 -1.07 -2.50 15.52
N GLN A 53 -0.49 -2.19 14.36
CA GLN A 53 0.70 -1.36 14.30
C GLN A 53 0.42 0.03 14.86
N LYS A 54 -0.71 0.64 14.48
CA LYS A 54 -1.13 1.95 14.99
C LYS A 54 -1.35 1.94 16.49
N SER A 55 -2.03 0.93 17.04
CA SER A 55 -2.26 0.84 18.49
C SER A 55 -0.94 0.74 19.26
N TYR A 56 0.01 -0.06 18.78
CA TYR A 56 1.34 -0.15 19.39
C TYR A 56 2.10 1.18 19.33
N THR A 57 2.06 1.87 18.19
CA THR A 57 2.70 3.19 18.08
C THR A 57 2.02 4.24 18.94
N ASP A 58 0.70 4.20 19.07
CA ASP A 58 -0.07 5.18 19.85
C ASP A 58 0.12 4.97 21.36
N VAL A 59 0.17 3.72 21.83
CA VAL A 59 0.50 3.39 23.24
C VAL A 59 1.92 3.87 23.56
N ARG A 60 2.90 3.52 22.74
CA ARG A 60 4.29 3.97 22.93
C ARG A 60 4.48 5.48 22.84
N ARG A 61 3.61 6.19 22.10
CA ARG A 61 3.63 7.66 22.06
C ARG A 61 3.10 8.27 23.36
N ARG A 62 2.06 7.69 23.97
CA ARG A 62 1.49 8.16 25.24
C ARG A 62 2.36 7.81 26.44
N ASP A 63 2.99 6.64 26.45
CA ASP A 63 3.96 6.25 27.50
C ASP A 63 5.22 7.14 27.50
N LEU A 64 5.45 7.88 26.41
CA LEU A 64 6.52 8.88 26.27
C LEU A 64 6.09 10.30 26.67
N GLU A 65 4.91 10.48 27.26
CA GLU A 65 4.57 11.71 27.99
C GLU A 65 5.33 11.69 29.32
N PHE A 66 6.62 12.05 29.25
CA PHE A 66 7.42 12.29 30.44
C PHE A 66 6.73 13.40 31.26
N GLU A 67 6.46 13.12 32.53
CA GLU A 67 6.20 14.15 33.52
C GLU A 67 7.49 14.98 33.61
N VAL A 68 7.56 16.06 32.82
CA VAL A 68 8.60 17.07 32.94
C VAL A 68 8.29 17.78 34.26
N ASP A 69 8.71 17.17 35.36
CA ASP A 69 8.74 17.83 36.64
C ASP A 69 9.70 19.01 36.48
N ASN A 70 9.11 20.19 36.49
CA ASN A 70 9.73 21.46 36.16
C ASN A 70 10.55 21.89 37.38
N SER A 71 11.63 21.18 37.67
CA SER A 71 12.51 21.50 38.80
C SER A 71 13.98 21.36 38.41
N ASN A 72 14.51 22.45 37.85
CA ASN A 72 15.91 22.88 37.96
C ASN A 72 17.00 21.83 37.69
N ILE A 73 17.31 21.57 36.42
CA ILE A 73 18.63 21.05 36.05
C ILE A 73 19.42 22.19 35.40
N LYS A 74 20.26 22.84 36.21
CA LYS A 74 21.37 23.67 35.70
C LYS A 74 22.23 22.77 34.82
N LYS A 75 22.28 23.07 33.52
CA LYS A 75 23.25 22.50 32.60
C LYS A 75 24.46 23.43 32.56
N ASP A 76 25.44 23.15 33.42
CA ASP A 76 26.81 23.57 33.18
C ASP A 76 27.47 22.44 32.38
N TRP A 77 27.54 22.59 31.05
CA TRP A 77 28.56 22.09 30.11
C TRP A 77 28.38 22.84 28.78
#